data_AF-A0A2M6WW59-F1
#
_entry.id   AF-A0A2M6WW59-F1
#
_cell.length_a   1.000
_cell.length_b   1.000
_cell.length_c   1.000
_cell.angle_alpha   90.00
_cell.angle_beta   90.00
_cell.angle_gamma   90.00
#
_symmetry.space_group_name_H-M   'P 1'
#
loop_
_entity.id
_entity.type
_entity.pdbx_description
1 polymer ?
#
loop_
_entity_poly.entity_id
_entity_poly.type
_entity_poly.pdbx_seq_one_letter_code
_entity_poly.pdbx_strand_id
1 'polypeptide(L)'
;MEILKKYKKKIIIVIIIIIAAIGYTILFGGEEDKLLISESVNAAGKTEDNELISLLIGLRSINLDGSIFSDPVFRSLEDFGQKLTPESAGRNNPFAPIGVDANRDILSDNTDEQAISAEQMQ
;
A
#
# COMPACT_ATOMS: atom_id res chain seq x y z
N MET A 1 -21.57 56.97 29.67
CA MET A 1 -22.32 55.82 29.11
C MET A 1 -23.56 56.26 28.31
N GLU A 2 -23.44 57.22 27.38
CA GLU A 2 -24.60 57.71 26.62
C GLU A 2 -24.72 57.10 25.21
N ILE A 3 -23.57 56.62 24.70
CA ILE A 3 -23.42 56.01 23.38
C ILE A 3 -24.25 54.71 23.29
N LEU A 4 -24.32 53.94 24.38
CA LEU A 4 -25.09 52.70 24.48
C LEU A 4 -26.60 52.92 24.36
N LYS A 5 -27.12 54.07 24.82
CA LYS A 5 -28.56 54.39 24.78
C LYS A 5 -28.98 54.90 23.41
N LYS A 6 -28.17 55.77 22.79
CA LYS A 6 -28.47 56.37 21.48
C LYS A 6 -28.42 55.36 20.34
N TYR A 7 -27.49 54.40 20.43
CA TYR A 7 -27.26 53.42 19.37
C TYR A 7 -27.73 52.00 19.74
N LYS A 8 -28.55 51.82 20.77
CA LYS A 8 -29.00 50.51 21.28
C LYS A 8 -29.47 49.55 20.18
N LYS A 9 -30.29 50.03 19.23
CA LYS A 9 -30.75 49.23 18.08
C LYS A 9 -29.62 48.87 17.09
N LYS A 10 -28.68 49.79 16.86
CA LYS A 10 -27.52 49.56 15.98
C LYS A 10 -26.49 48.63 16.63
N ILE A 11 -26.25 48.76 17.93
CA ILE A 11 -25.43 47.82 18.72
C ILE A 11 -26.01 46.40 18.67
N ILE A 12 -27.33 46.26 18.80
CA ILE A 12 -28.00 44.96 18.69
C ILE A 12 -27.83 44.37 17.27
N ILE A 13 -27.97 45.18 16.22
CA ILE A 13 -27.73 44.74 14.84
C ILE A 13 -26.28 44.26 14.63
N VAL A 14 -25.30 44.99 15.17
CA VAL A 14 -23.87 44.65 15.05
C VAL A 14 -23.57 43.36 15.80
N ILE A 15 -24.14 43.18 16.99
CA ILE A 15 -24.01 41.93 17.76
C ILE A 15 -24.60 40.74 17.00
N ILE A 16 -25.76 40.91 16.37
CA ILE A 16 -26.38 39.85 15.57
C ILE A 16 -25.50 39.49 14.37
N ILE A 17 -24.90 40.48 13.69
CA ILE A 17 -23.98 40.24 12.58
C ILE A 17 -22.72 39.51 13.05
N ILE A 18 -22.18 39.86 14.22
CA ILE A 18 -21.01 39.17 14.80
C ILE A 18 -21.36 37.71 15.13
N ILE A 19 -22.52 37.45 15.75
CA ILE A 19 -22.97 36.09 16.06
C ILE A 19 -23.22 35.29 14.77
N ALA A 20 -23.83 35.91 13.75
CA ALA A 20 -24.04 35.27 12.47
C ALA A 20 -22.72 34.96 11.74
N ALA A 21 -21.72 35.85 11.82
CA ALA A 21 -20.40 35.61 11.28
C ALA A 21 -19.68 34.46 12.00
N ILE A 22 -19.74 34.42 13.34
CA ILE A 22 -19.18 33.31 14.14
C ILE A 22 -19.89 32.00 13.80
N GLY A 23 -21.22 32.00 13.75
CA GLY A 23 -22.00 30.83 13.35
C GLY A 23 -21.66 30.36 11.94
N TYR A 24 -21.48 31.29 10.99
CA TYR A 24 -21.05 30.97 9.64
C TYR A 24 -19.63 30.40 9.59
N THR A 25 -18.68 30.92 10.36
CA THR A 25 -17.33 30.34 10.43
C THR A 25 -17.31 28.94 11.05
N ILE A 26 -18.25 28.62 11.94
CA ILE A 26 -18.39 27.27 12.52
C ILE A 26 -19.07 26.31 11.53
N LEU A 27 -20.04 26.79 10.73
CA LEU A 27 -20.83 25.96 9.82
C LEU A 27 -20.24 25.82 8.41
N PHE A 28 -19.45 26.79 7.94
CA PHE A 28 -18.92 26.87 6.56
C PHE A 28 -17.41 27.15 6.50
N GLY A 29 -16.71 27.29 7.63
CA GLY A 29 -15.28 27.62 7.68
C GLY A 29 -14.34 26.42 7.68
N GLY A 30 -14.66 25.35 6.94
CA GLY A 30 -13.91 24.10 6.97
C GLY A 30 -13.66 23.49 5.61
N GLU A 31 -12.68 24.03 4.88
CA GLU A 31 -11.91 23.44 3.77
C GLU A 31 -10.84 24.51 3.47
N GLU A 32 -9.58 24.34 3.86
CA GLU A 32 -8.58 23.44 3.30
C GLU A 32 -7.68 22.87 4.43
N ASP A 33 -7.16 21.64 4.26
CA ASP A 33 -6.14 20.97 5.10
C ASP A 33 -6.57 20.32 6.42
N LYS A 34 -7.69 19.59 6.42
CA LYS A 34 -7.89 18.50 7.40
C LYS A 34 -8.39 17.21 6.75
N LEU A 35 -7.62 16.73 5.78
CA LEU A 35 -7.58 15.30 5.49
C LEU A 35 -7.04 14.60 6.76
N LEU A 36 -7.73 13.56 7.21
CA LEU A 36 -7.51 12.77 8.43
C LEU A 36 -8.22 13.29 9.70
N ILE A 37 -9.55 13.29 9.68
CA ILE A 37 -10.30 12.86 10.86
C ILE A 37 -10.96 11.52 10.50
N SER A 38 -10.52 10.45 11.16
CA SER A 38 -11.20 9.17 11.08
C SER A 38 -12.56 9.34 11.74
N GLU A 39 -13.61 9.11 10.96
CA GLU A 39 -14.94 8.84 11.46
C GLU A 39 -14.83 7.78 12.56
N SER A 40 -15.37 8.07 13.74
CA SER A 40 -15.41 7.13 14.84
C SER A 40 -16.27 5.95 14.42
N VAL A 41 -15.62 4.87 13.97
CA VAL A 41 -16.24 3.56 13.82
C VAL A 41 -16.86 3.21 15.16
N ASN A 42 -18.18 3.12 15.15
CA ASN A 42 -18.97 2.59 16.25
C ASN A 42 -18.38 1.23 16.67
N ALA A 43 -17.87 1.21 17.91
CA ALA A 43 -17.89 0.09 18.84
C ALA A 43 -17.85 -1.34 18.24
N ALA A 44 -16.70 -1.77 17.70
CA ALA A 44 -16.35 -3.20 17.58
C ALA A 44 -14.86 -3.54 17.39
N GLY A 45 -13.96 -2.58 17.10
CA GLY A 45 -12.58 -2.86 16.67
C GLY A 45 -11.44 -2.13 17.40
N LYS A 46 -11.60 -1.77 18.67
CA LYS A 46 -10.67 -0.89 19.41
C LYS A 46 -9.26 -1.45 19.67
N THR A 47 -8.97 -2.69 19.29
CA THR A 47 -7.68 -3.33 19.63
C THR A 47 -6.65 -3.19 18.51
N GLU A 48 -7.06 -3.31 17.24
CA GLU A 48 -6.12 -3.38 16.10
C GLU A 48 -5.53 -2.01 15.72
N ASP A 49 -6.34 -0.94 15.80
CA ASP A 49 -5.89 0.42 15.44
C ASP A 49 -4.78 0.93 16.36
N ASN A 50 -4.81 0.54 17.64
CA ASN A 50 -3.83 0.97 18.63
C ASN A 50 -2.49 0.23 18.49
N GLU A 51 -2.53 -1.03 18.07
CA GLU A 51 -1.32 -1.83 17.79
C GLU A 51 -0.59 -1.30 16.55
N LEU A 52 -1.35 -0.98 15.49
CA LEU A 52 -0.79 -0.39 14.27
C LEU A 52 -0.16 0.98 14.54
N ILE A 53 -0.83 1.85 15.30
CA ILE A 53 -0.28 3.16 15.68
C ILE A 53 0.98 2.99 16.56
N SER A 54 0.97 2.04 17.50
CA SER A 54 2.15 1.74 18.34
C SER A 54 3.33 1.22 17.52
N LEU A 55 3.06 0.36 16.52
CA LEU A 55 4.08 -0.13 15.59
C LEU A 55 4.63 1.00 14.73
N LEU A 56 3.79 1.89 14.20
CA LEU A 56 4.22 3.04 13.40
C LEU A 56 5.09 4.02 14.20
N ILE A 57 4.76 4.25 15.48
CA ILE A 57 5.60 5.06 16.38
C ILE A 57 6.95 4.37 16.62
N GLY A 58 6.94 3.05 16.80
CA GLY A 58 8.15 2.24 16.91
C GLY A 58 9.04 2.35 15.66
N LEU A 59 8.49 2.13 14.48
CA LEU A 59 9.20 2.23 13.20
C LEU A 59 9.73 3.65 12.93
N ARG A 60 8.98 4.69 13.30
CA ARG A 60 9.44 6.10 13.18
C ARG A 60 10.68 6.39 14.04
N SER A 61 10.88 5.66 15.13
CA SER A 61 12.05 5.84 16.00
C SER A 61 13.29 5.11 15.51
N ILE A 62 13.15 4.17 14.58
CA ILE A 62 14.27 3.43 14.00
C ILE A 62 15.00 4.36 13.03
N ASN A 63 16.20 4.79 13.44
CA ASN A 63 17.15 5.46 12.57
C ASN A 63 18.20 4.44 12.16
N LEU A 64 18.25 4.11 10.87
CA LEU A 64 19.27 3.23 10.33
C LEU A 64 20.56 4.04 10.11
N ASP A 65 21.57 3.77 10.92
CA ASP A 65 22.89 4.35 10.74
C ASP A 65 23.66 3.60 9.64
N GLY A 66 23.93 4.30 8.54
CA GLY A 66 24.70 3.78 7.40
C GLY A 66 26.21 3.90 7.56
N SER A 67 26.71 4.38 8.71
CA SER A 67 28.14 4.60 8.97
C SER A 67 28.99 3.34 8.75
N ILE A 68 28.44 2.15 9.03
CA ILE A 68 29.10 0.86 8.83
C ILE A 68 29.53 0.62 7.37
N PHE A 69 28.77 1.12 6.38
CA PHE A 69 29.12 1.00 4.96
C PHE A 69 30.30 1.90 4.55
N SER A 70 30.69 2.83 5.41
CA SER A 70 31.85 3.70 5.22
C SER A 70 33.11 3.17 5.90
N ASP A 71 32.98 2.16 6.76
CA ASP A 71 34.10 1.55 7.47
C ASP A 71 35.06 0.87 6.46
N PRO A 72 36.38 1.16 6.52
CA PRO A 72 37.38 0.49 5.68
C PRO A 72 37.35 -1.04 5.79
N VAL A 73 37.00 -1.59 6.96
CA VAL A 73 36.85 -3.03 7.20
C VAL A 73 35.65 -3.57 6.41
N PHE A 74 34.51 -2.89 6.44
CA PHE A 74 33.33 -3.30 5.66
C PHE A 74 33.63 -3.27 4.15
N ARG A 75 34.38 -2.25 3.69
CA ARG A 75 34.80 -2.12 2.28
C ARG A 75 35.85 -3.14 1.85
N SER A 76 36.56 -3.75 2.80
CA SER A 76 37.55 -4.80 2.54
C SER A 76 36.96 -6.19 2.40
N LEU A 77 35.66 -6.36 2.69
CA LEU A 77 34.98 -7.64 2.55
C LEU A 77 34.88 -8.03 1.08
N GLU A 78 35.40 -9.21 0.76
CA GLU A 78 35.33 -9.81 -0.56
C GLU A 78 34.11 -10.75 -0.62
N ASP A 79 33.37 -10.71 -1.72
CA ASP A 79 32.27 -11.63 -1.97
C ASP A 79 32.85 -12.99 -2.41
N PHE A 80 32.55 -14.03 -1.64
CA PHE A 80 32.96 -15.41 -1.92
C PHE A 80 31.90 -16.21 -2.71
N GLY A 81 30.92 -15.51 -3.30
CA GLY A 81 29.92 -16.11 -4.17
C GLY A 81 30.56 -16.88 -5.33
N GLN A 82 30.30 -18.18 -5.41
CA GLN A 82 30.70 -18.99 -6.55
C GLN A 82 29.68 -18.80 -7.68
N LYS A 83 30.17 -18.50 -8.89
CA LYS A 83 29.32 -18.50 -10.07
C LYS A 83 28.82 -19.92 -10.33
N LEU A 84 27.53 -20.14 -10.17
CA LEU A 84 26.90 -21.42 -10.49
C LEU A 84 27.02 -21.66 -12.00
N THR A 85 27.59 -22.79 -12.38
CA THR A 85 27.49 -23.27 -13.75
C THR A 85 26.04 -23.67 -14.02
N PRO A 86 25.46 -23.28 -15.17
CA PRO A 86 24.11 -23.72 -15.50
C PRO A 86 24.09 -25.24 -15.60
N GLU A 87 23.34 -25.87 -14.70
CA GLU A 87 23.04 -27.30 -14.77
C GLU A 87 21.95 -27.53 -15.82
N SER A 88 21.99 -28.68 -16.50
CA SER A 88 20.91 -29.05 -17.41
C SER A 88 19.60 -29.14 -16.63
N ALA A 89 18.51 -28.66 -17.23
CA ALA A 89 17.18 -28.80 -16.65
C ALA A 89 16.91 -30.28 -16.32
N GLY A 90 16.36 -30.54 -15.13
CA GLY A 90 15.99 -31.89 -14.72
C GLY A 90 14.95 -32.52 -15.66
N ARG A 91 14.71 -33.82 -15.51
CA ARG A 91 13.66 -34.52 -16.25
C ARG A 91 12.30 -33.85 -15.98
N ASN A 92 11.48 -33.67 -17.01
CA ASN A 92 10.12 -33.11 -16.91
C ASN A 92 9.30 -33.76 -15.79
N ASN A 93 9.50 -35.07 -15.55
CA ASN A 93 8.95 -35.78 -14.41
C ASN A 93 10.08 -36.49 -13.64
N PRO A 94 10.43 -36.03 -12.43
CA PRO A 94 11.52 -36.62 -11.64
C PRO A 94 11.22 -38.03 -11.13
N PHE A 95 9.95 -38.46 -11.16
CA PHE A 95 9.51 -39.78 -10.68
C PHE A 95 9.16 -40.76 -11.80
N ALA A 96 9.25 -40.36 -13.07
CA ALA A 96 8.98 -41.28 -14.17
C ALA A 96 10.02 -42.42 -14.18
N PRO A 97 9.62 -43.69 -14.44
CA PRO A 97 10.57 -44.77 -14.66
C PRO A 97 11.66 -44.39 -15.68
N ILE A 98 12.87 -44.90 -15.52
CA ILE A 98 13.98 -44.55 -16.43
C ILE A 98 13.65 -45.09 -17.83
N GLY A 99 13.70 -44.23 -18.85
CA GLY A 99 13.49 -44.60 -20.25
C GLY A 99 12.09 -44.37 -20.82
N VAL A 100 11.14 -43.79 -20.07
CA VAL A 100 9.75 -43.54 -20.55
C VAL A 100 9.45 -42.08 -20.87
N ASP A 101 10.34 -41.17 -20.49
CA ASP A 101 10.20 -39.72 -20.63
C ASP A 101 10.39 -39.24 -22.06
N ALA A 102 11.39 -39.75 -22.78
CA ALA A 102 11.65 -39.37 -24.18
C ALA A 102 10.54 -39.79 -25.15
N ASN A 103 9.73 -40.80 -24.80
CA ASN A 103 8.72 -41.35 -25.71
C ASN A 103 7.36 -40.64 -25.61
N ARG A 104 7.12 -39.80 -24.59
CA ARG A 104 5.82 -39.12 -24.41
C ARG A 104 5.77 -37.77 -25.11
N ASP A 105 6.89 -37.04 -25.18
CA ASP A 105 6.95 -35.74 -25.86
C ASP A 105 6.70 -35.88 -27.38
N ILE A 106 7.10 -37.00 -28.00
CA ILE A 106 6.83 -37.30 -29.42
C ILE A 106 5.41 -37.79 -29.72
N LEU A 107 4.61 -38.15 -28.71
CA LEU A 107 3.24 -38.63 -28.90
C LEU A 107 2.19 -37.53 -28.65
N SER A 108 2.54 -36.49 -27.91
CA SER A 108 1.64 -35.36 -27.61
C SER A 108 1.57 -34.33 -28.73
N ASP A 109 2.59 -34.22 -29.59
CA ASP A 109 2.64 -33.23 -30.68
C ASP A 109 1.78 -33.61 -31.90
N ASN A 110 1.46 -34.90 -32.08
CA ASN A 110 0.76 -35.40 -33.27
C ASN A 110 -0.76 -35.46 -33.15
N THR A 111 -1.34 -35.17 -31.98
CA THR A 111 -2.78 -35.38 -31.74
C THR A 111 -3.63 -34.13 -32.00
N ASP A 112 -3.02 -32.94 -32.04
CA ASP A 112 -3.77 -31.68 -32.18
C ASP A 112 -3.91 -31.20 -33.65
N GLU A 113 -3.08 -31.69 -34.58
CA GLU A 113 -3.13 -31.28 -36.00
C GLU A 113 -4.14 -32.07 -36.85
N GLN A 114 -4.56 -33.27 -36.43
CA GLN A 114 -5.46 -34.13 -37.22
C GLN A 114 -6.95 -33.81 -37.02
N ALA A 115 -7.31 -33.05 -35.98
CA ALA A 115 -8.71 -32.68 -35.71
C ALA A 115 -9.20 -31.48 -36.54
N ILE A 116 -8.30 -30.60 -37.00
CA ILE A 116 -8.70 -29.35 -37.68
C ILE A 116 -8.92 -29.56 -39.19
N SER A 117 -8.32 -30.60 -39.80
CA SER A 117 -8.43 -30.83 -41.25
C SER A 117 -9.67 -31.63 -41.68
N ALA A 118 -10.42 -32.24 -40.75
CA ALA A 118 -11.60 -33.04 -41.06
C ALA A 118 -12.92 -32.23 -41.14
N GLU A 119 -12.93 -30.97 -40.67
CA GLU A 119 -14.16 -30.15 -40.59
C GLU A 119 -14.33 -29.17 -41.77
N GLN A 120 -13.40 -29.13 -42.73
CA GLN A 120 -13.43 -28.19 -43.88
C GLN A 120 -13.89 -28.83 -45.21
N MET A 121 -14.44 -30.06 -45.20
CA MET A 121 -14.86 -30.75 -46.43
C MET A 121 -16.24 -31.42 -46.38
N GLN A 122 -17.20 -30.88 -45.61
CA GLN A 122 -18.63 -31.17 -45.80
C GLN A 122 -19.49 -29.92 -45.63
#